data_AF-A0AAN6PM69-F1
#
_entry.id   AF-A0AAN6PM69-F1
#
_cell.length_a   1.000
_cell.length_b   1.000
_cell.length_c   1.000
_cell.angle_alpha   90.00
_cell.angle_beta   90.00
_cell.angle_gamma   90.00
#
_symmetry.space_group_name_H-M   'P 1'
#
loop_
_entity.id
_entity.type
_entity.pdbx_description
1 polymer ?
#
loop_
_entity_poly.entity_id
_entity_poly.type
_entity_poly.pdbx_seq_one_letter_code
_entity_poly.pdbx_strand_id
1 'polypeptide(L)'
;MSSVQAGGYSGTQDAQSGEHPSTPQRQTHTTEVDDSIISPEVRALLALDAESIGLEVDEDEDEDGDDEVDEAQDSARSVYAMSMYPGVGPAYQVEHPYENGQDSATIDSARTLYAEDFDFVVEHGRQYCGDYFLPIDQTEQTRQYVIHQVYLKVFGLELTTVPLENPRYVLDIGTGIGEWAIGMAEKYPQCEVFGTDIAPIQPTHQVPFNIEFHIENAEDEWIRPADAVDLVHLRHMEGAFSDWSFIYNQAFECIKPGGWIEIVDWEDFFADKNYLSFFPEGSAPHVLTRALLEAAELAGKPRDSRHLSRDLLAAAGFVDIQESVYDLGIGSRENSSYGTFWLFSIVTGVEATSLRLLTKYLGWDADEVRKLCEKVAQETKAVADNSARVDAFVVKLRVISGRKPLAPGQWPDRALNENGDKKDHSGDESTIGARTIRSEETA
;
A
#
# COMPACT_ATOMS: atom_id res chain seq x y z
N MET A 1 -51.27 -30.53 -23.53
CA MET A 1 -52.65 -30.28 -24.01
C MET A 1 -53.14 -29.07 -23.22
N SER A 2 -52.99 -27.85 -23.73
CA SER A 2 -53.96 -27.15 -24.61
C SER A 2 -55.31 -26.88 -23.93
N SER A 3 -55.61 -25.62 -23.61
CA SER A 3 -56.72 -24.84 -24.23
C SER A 3 -57.09 -23.56 -23.44
N VAL A 4 -57.84 -22.68 -24.14
CA VAL A 4 -58.57 -21.47 -23.66
C VAL A 4 -57.69 -20.23 -23.33
N GLN A 5 -57.98 -18.98 -23.71
CA GLN A 5 -58.74 -18.29 -24.80
C GLN A 5 -58.06 -16.90 -24.93
N ALA A 6 -57.82 -16.25 -26.09
CA ALA A 6 -58.70 -15.77 -27.17
C ALA A 6 -59.70 -14.65 -26.77
N GLY A 7 -59.33 -13.39 -27.04
CA GLY A 7 -60.20 -12.22 -26.97
C GLY A 7 -59.49 -11.02 -27.61
N GLY A 8 -59.85 -10.65 -28.84
CA GLY A 8 -59.30 -9.47 -29.53
C GLY A 8 -60.38 -8.42 -29.78
N TYR A 9 -60.00 -7.25 -30.28
CA TYR A 9 -60.63 -6.66 -31.47
C TYR A 9 -59.78 -5.50 -32.03
N SER A 10 -59.93 -5.27 -33.34
CA SER A 10 -59.30 -4.20 -34.12
C SER A 10 -59.99 -2.84 -33.96
N GLY A 11 -59.23 -1.74 -34.07
CA GLY A 11 -59.79 -0.39 -34.24
C GLY A 11 -58.72 0.63 -34.64
N THR A 12 -58.88 1.29 -35.77
CA THR A 12 -57.91 2.23 -36.35
C THR A 12 -58.01 3.65 -35.79
N GLN A 13 -56.84 4.28 -35.64
CA GLN A 13 -56.52 5.71 -35.71
C GLN A 13 -57.67 6.73 -35.76
N ASP A 14 -57.68 7.64 -34.78
CA ASP A 14 -57.98 9.05 -34.99
C ASP A 14 -57.00 9.90 -34.15
N ALA A 15 -56.62 11.07 -34.66
CA ALA A 15 -55.52 11.86 -34.10
C ALA A 15 -56.02 13.00 -33.18
N GLN A 16 -55.52 13.05 -31.95
CA GLN A 16 -55.58 14.26 -31.10
C GLN A 16 -54.27 14.50 -30.36
N SER A 17 -53.92 15.77 -30.27
CA SER A 17 -52.76 16.33 -29.56
C SER A 17 -52.88 16.18 -28.04
N GLY A 18 -51.79 15.77 -27.37
CA GLY A 18 -51.72 15.73 -25.91
C GLY A 18 -50.29 15.54 -25.39
N GLU A 19 -49.72 16.64 -24.91
CA GLU A 19 -48.70 16.82 -23.86
C GLU A 19 -47.72 15.67 -23.49
N HIS A 20 -46.42 16.01 -23.44
CA HIS A 20 -45.36 15.14 -22.90
C HIS A 20 -45.56 14.86 -21.39
N PRO A 21 -45.48 13.59 -20.94
CA PRO A 21 -45.43 13.27 -19.51
C PRO A 21 -44.07 13.64 -18.90
N SER A 22 -44.10 14.12 -17.66
CA SER A 22 -43.01 14.80 -16.99
C SER A 22 -41.92 13.85 -16.45
N THR A 23 -40.67 14.33 -16.45
CA THR A 23 -39.50 13.69 -15.83
C THR A 23 -39.70 13.49 -14.33
N PRO A 24 -39.25 12.37 -13.71
CA PRO A 24 -39.30 12.21 -12.27
C PRO A 24 -38.35 13.20 -11.58
N GLN A 25 -38.84 13.90 -10.55
CA GLN A 25 -37.99 14.80 -9.75
C GLN A 25 -36.99 13.98 -8.92
N ARG A 26 -35.69 14.18 -9.20
CA ARG A 26 -34.60 13.67 -8.37
C ARG A 26 -34.59 14.48 -7.06
N GLN A 27 -34.92 13.84 -5.94
CA GLN A 27 -34.77 14.47 -4.63
C GLN A 27 -33.28 14.71 -4.38
N THR A 28 -32.89 15.98 -4.27
CA THR A 28 -31.55 16.38 -3.84
C THR A 28 -31.46 16.24 -2.33
N HIS A 29 -30.92 15.11 -1.85
CA HIS A 29 -30.34 15.09 -0.51
C HIS A 29 -29.05 15.91 -0.54
N THR A 30 -29.17 17.19 -0.20
CA THR A 30 -28.04 17.96 0.31
C THR A 30 -27.72 17.41 1.70
N THR A 31 -26.68 16.59 1.81
CA THR A 31 -26.06 16.29 3.09
C THR A 31 -25.34 17.56 3.52
N GLU A 32 -25.99 18.38 4.34
CA GLU A 32 -25.31 19.46 5.05
C GLU A 32 -24.23 18.81 5.93
N VAL A 33 -22.97 19.09 5.63
CA VAL A 33 -21.83 18.62 6.44
C VAL A 33 -21.91 19.35 7.78
N ASP A 34 -21.88 18.60 8.87
CA ASP A 34 -21.99 19.16 10.21
C ASP A 34 -20.77 20.05 10.51
N ASP A 35 -21.02 21.34 10.72
CA ASP A 35 -20.02 22.35 11.02
C ASP A 35 -19.32 22.15 12.39
N SER A 36 -19.56 21.04 13.10
CA SER A 36 -18.77 20.60 14.25
C SER A 36 -17.61 19.65 13.93
N ILE A 37 -17.47 19.16 12.68
CA ILE A 37 -16.50 18.10 12.32
C ILE A 37 -15.05 18.64 12.20
N ILE A 38 -14.85 19.83 11.63
CA ILE A 38 -13.50 20.39 11.42
C ILE A 38 -12.92 20.91 12.74
N SER A 39 -11.75 20.41 13.15
CA SER A 39 -11.08 20.88 14.36
C SER A 39 -10.79 22.40 14.32
N PRO A 40 -10.89 23.12 15.46
CA PRO A 40 -10.67 24.57 15.48
C PRO A 40 -9.28 25.00 14.98
N GLU A 41 -8.28 24.13 15.17
CA GLU A 41 -6.89 24.33 14.74
C GLU A 41 -6.77 24.28 13.21
N VAL A 42 -7.44 23.32 12.55
CA VAL A 42 -7.49 23.23 11.08
C VAL A 42 -8.23 24.42 10.47
N ARG A 43 -9.36 24.85 11.08
CA ARG A 43 -10.07 26.07 10.65
C ARG A 43 -9.23 27.33 10.78
N ALA A 44 -8.50 27.48 11.88
CA ALA A 44 -7.65 28.65 12.10
C ALA A 44 -6.55 28.78 11.03
N LEU A 45 -5.98 27.67 10.57
CA LEU A 45 -4.98 27.66 9.49
C LEU A 45 -5.59 27.99 8.12
N LEU A 46 -6.75 27.43 7.78
CA LEU A 46 -7.44 27.73 6.50
C LEU A 46 -7.94 29.19 6.42
N ALA A 47 -8.13 29.86 7.56
CA ALA A 47 -8.54 31.27 7.61
C ALA A 47 -7.37 32.27 7.43
N LEU A 48 -6.12 31.86 7.55
CA LEU A 48 -4.97 32.79 7.59
C LEU A 48 -4.60 33.42 6.24
N ASP A 49 -4.95 32.79 5.11
CA ASP A 49 -4.66 33.33 3.77
C ASP A 49 -5.78 34.23 3.21
N ALA A 50 -6.96 34.28 3.86
CA ALA A 50 -8.14 34.97 3.33
C ALA A 50 -8.17 36.49 3.59
N GLU A 51 -7.41 37.02 4.56
CA GLU A 51 -7.51 38.42 5.01
C GLU A 51 -6.36 39.35 4.53
N SER A 52 -5.38 38.88 3.75
CA SER A 52 -4.17 39.67 3.43
C SER A 52 -3.90 39.95 1.94
N ILE A 53 -4.94 40.11 1.12
CA ILE A 53 -4.80 40.61 -0.27
C ILE A 53 -5.59 41.91 -0.47
N GLY A 54 -5.15 42.97 0.22
CA GLY A 54 -5.50 44.34 -0.12
C GLY A 54 -4.50 44.90 -1.12
N LEU A 55 -4.79 44.79 -2.41
CA LEU A 55 -4.08 45.51 -3.48
C LEU A 55 -5.11 46.18 -4.39
N GLU A 56 -5.06 47.50 -4.41
CA GLU A 56 -5.82 48.34 -5.35
C GLU A 56 -5.24 48.14 -6.76
N VAL A 57 -6.11 48.01 -7.75
CA VAL A 57 -5.73 47.89 -9.17
C VAL A 57 -5.88 49.28 -9.78
N ASP A 58 -4.77 49.96 -10.02
CA ASP A 58 -4.74 51.12 -10.91
C ASP A 58 -4.72 50.61 -12.35
N GLU A 59 -5.82 50.85 -13.08
CA GLU A 59 -5.89 50.68 -14.54
C GLU A 59 -5.31 51.93 -15.22
N ASP A 60 -4.33 51.80 -16.11
CA ASP A 60 -3.98 52.86 -17.07
C ASP A 60 -3.40 52.26 -18.37
N GLU A 61 -4.25 52.34 -19.41
CA GLU A 61 -4.06 52.53 -20.88
C GLU A 61 -2.97 51.78 -21.70
N ASP A 62 -3.41 51.37 -22.91
CA ASP A 62 -2.67 50.64 -23.94
C ASP A 62 -1.66 51.50 -24.73
N GLU A 63 -0.60 50.88 -25.30
CA GLU A 63 -0.10 51.28 -26.63
C GLU A 63 0.57 50.10 -27.39
N ASP A 64 0.38 50.06 -28.71
CA ASP A 64 0.67 48.92 -29.59
C ASP A 64 2.17 48.62 -29.83
N GLY A 65 2.49 47.35 -30.14
CA GLY A 65 3.80 46.97 -30.69
C GLY A 65 3.94 45.48 -31.05
N ASP A 66 3.74 45.12 -32.32
CA ASP A 66 4.16 43.84 -32.87
C ASP A 66 5.69 43.70 -32.88
N ASP A 67 6.24 42.59 -32.36
CA ASP A 67 7.43 41.92 -32.91
C ASP A 67 7.57 40.49 -32.32
N GLU A 68 8.14 39.57 -33.09
CA GLU A 68 8.33 38.15 -32.69
C GLU A 68 9.52 37.93 -31.74
N VAL A 69 9.51 36.76 -31.07
CA VAL A 69 10.58 36.09 -30.28
C VAL A 69 11.20 36.81 -29.07
N ASP A 70 11.05 36.21 -27.88
CA ASP A 70 12.22 35.63 -27.19
C ASP A 70 11.88 34.57 -26.11
N GLU A 71 12.91 33.84 -25.66
CA GLU A 71 12.85 32.90 -24.52
C GLU A 71 12.86 33.63 -23.15
N ALA A 72 12.08 33.17 -22.16
CA ALA A 72 12.50 33.13 -20.74
C ALA A 72 11.55 32.36 -19.81
N GLN A 73 12.13 31.83 -18.73
CA GLN A 73 11.48 31.22 -17.54
C GLN A 73 11.00 32.34 -16.57
N ASP A 74 10.26 32.14 -15.48
CA ASP A 74 10.08 30.96 -14.59
C ASP A 74 8.80 31.12 -13.72
N SER A 75 8.62 30.24 -12.72
CA SER A 75 7.71 30.31 -11.55
C SER A 75 6.45 29.43 -11.51
N ALA A 76 6.56 28.17 -11.94
CA ALA A 76 5.80 27.05 -11.34
C ALA A 76 6.49 25.69 -11.60
N ARG A 77 7.77 25.56 -11.23
CA ARG A 77 8.45 24.24 -11.27
C ARG A 77 7.96 23.38 -10.11
N SER A 78 6.94 22.57 -10.37
CA SER A 78 6.50 21.50 -9.47
C SER A 78 7.68 20.64 -9.02
N VAL A 79 7.68 20.25 -7.75
CA VAL A 79 8.69 19.34 -7.18
C VAL A 79 8.48 17.91 -7.71
N TYR A 80 7.28 17.60 -8.20
CA TYR A 80 6.96 16.33 -8.84
C TYR A 80 7.41 16.36 -10.31
N ALA A 81 8.09 15.30 -10.74
CA ALA A 81 8.57 15.21 -12.12
C ALA A 81 7.39 15.16 -13.09
N MET A 82 7.30 16.14 -14.01
CA MET A 82 6.40 16.04 -15.16
C MET A 82 6.74 14.78 -15.95
N SER A 83 5.72 13.99 -16.30
CA SER A 83 5.91 12.84 -17.19
C SER A 83 6.43 13.31 -18.55
N MET A 84 7.71 13.02 -18.84
CA MET A 84 8.32 13.26 -20.14
C MET A 84 8.23 12.04 -21.08
N TYR A 85 7.44 11.02 -20.71
CA TYR A 85 7.23 9.85 -21.57
C TYR A 85 5.98 10.03 -22.43
N PRO A 86 6.06 9.77 -23.75
CA PRO A 86 4.91 9.89 -24.63
C PRO A 86 3.84 8.87 -24.23
N GLY A 87 2.59 9.34 -24.09
CA GLY A 87 1.46 8.47 -23.80
C GLY A 87 1.32 7.37 -24.85
N VAL A 88 1.15 6.13 -24.39
CA VAL A 88 0.98 4.97 -25.27
C VAL A 88 -0.37 5.09 -25.97
N GLY A 89 -0.35 5.39 -27.27
CA GLY A 89 -1.55 5.41 -28.09
C GLY A 89 -2.16 4.00 -28.23
N PRO A 90 -3.50 3.88 -28.35
CA PRO A 90 -4.16 2.58 -28.39
C PRO A 90 -3.92 1.87 -29.73
N ALA A 91 -2.97 0.95 -29.75
CA ALA A 91 -2.78 0.01 -30.84
C ALA A 91 -2.17 -1.30 -30.33
N TYR A 92 -2.98 -2.36 -30.26
CA TYR A 92 -2.73 -3.67 -30.90
C TYR A 92 -3.91 -4.60 -30.58
N GLN A 93 -4.91 -4.63 -31.46
CA GLN A 93 -5.85 -5.76 -31.48
C GLN A 93 -5.09 -7.00 -31.95
N VAL A 94 -4.95 -7.99 -31.07
CA VAL A 94 -4.44 -9.32 -31.41
C VAL A 94 -5.62 -10.22 -31.74
N GLU A 95 -6.04 -10.24 -33.00
CA GLU A 95 -6.85 -11.36 -33.51
C GLU A 95 -5.94 -12.58 -33.72
N HIS A 96 -6.06 -13.61 -32.88
CA HIS A 96 -5.50 -14.92 -33.20
C HIS A 96 -6.48 -16.08 -32.95
N PRO A 97 -6.45 -17.14 -33.78
CA PRO A 97 -7.61 -18.02 -33.97
C PRO A 97 -7.33 -19.44 -33.48
N TYR A 98 -8.00 -19.86 -32.40
CA TYR A 98 -8.02 -21.27 -32.00
C TYR A 98 -9.44 -21.71 -31.62
N GLU A 99 -10.11 -22.35 -32.58
CA GLU A 99 -11.33 -23.11 -32.32
C GLU A 99 -11.01 -24.46 -31.66
N ASN A 100 -11.69 -24.73 -30.54
CA ASN A 100 -12.13 -26.04 -30.04
C ASN A 100 -11.18 -27.26 -30.08
N GLY A 101 -10.73 -27.66 -28.88
CA GLY A 101 -10.39 -29.05 -28.53
C GLY A 101 -10.79 -29.31 -27.08
N GLN A 102 -11.70 -30.26 -26.83
CA GLN A 102 -12.37 -30.45 -25.53
C GLN A 102 -11.56 -31.28 -24.51
N ASP A 103 -11.98 -31.13 -23.25
CA ASP A 103 -11.81 -32.01 -22.09
C ASP A 103 -10.48 -32.02 -21.31
N SER A 104 -10.38 -31.07 -20.36
CA SER A 104 -10.13 -31.40 -18.95
C SER A 104 -10.88 -30.42 -18.05
N ALA A 105 -11.60 -30.92 -17.05
CA ALA A 105 -12.49 -30.09 -16.22
C ALA A 105 -11.78 -29.53 -14.98
N THR A 106 -11.72 -28.19 -14.93
CA THR A 106 -11.89 -27.36 -13.73
C THR A 106 -10.94 -27.60 -12.55
N ILE A 107 -9.83 -26.85 -12.54
CA ILE A 107 -9.26 -26.27 -11.30
C ILE A 107 -9.13 -24.75 -11.46
N ASP A 108 -8.68 -24.25 -12.62
CA ASP A 108 -8.63 -22.81 -12.88
C ASP A 108 -9.98 -22.26 -13.34
N SER A 109 -10.66 -21.55 -12.46
CA SER A 109 -11.71 -20.59 -12.82
C SER A 109 -11.13 -19.17 -13.00
N ALA A 110 -9.90 -19.07 -13.50
CA ALA A 110 -9.29 -17.82 -13.90
C ALA A 110 -10.02 -17.28 -15.15
N ARG A 111 -10.92 -16.31 -14.95
CA ARG A 111 -11.53 -15.56 -16.05
C ARG A 111 -10.48 -14.61 -16.63
N THR A 112 -10.24 -14.68 -17.93
CA THR A 112 -9.45 -13.66 -18.63
C THR A 112 -10.10 -12.30 -18.40
N LEU A 113 -9.40 -11.39 -17.73
CA LEU A 113 -9.85 -10.02 -17.51
C LEU A 113 -9.48 -9.14 -18.71
N TYR A 114 -10.41 -8.29 -19.12
CA TYR A 114 -10.21 -7.27 -20.13
C TYR A 114 -10.01 -5.90 -19.47
N ALA A 115 -9.50 -4.91 -20.21
CA ALA A 115 -9.35 -3.54 -19.70
C ALA A 115 -10.68 -2.94 -19.18
N GLU A 116 -11.82 -3.42 -19.69
CA GLU A 116 -13.18 -3.04 -19.33
C GLU A 116 -13.67 -3.67 -18.00
N ASP A 117 -12.97 -4.68 -17.47
CA ASP A 117 -13.28 -5.32 -16.19
C ASP A 117 -12.72 -4.56 -14.97
N PHE A 118 -11.88 -3.54 -15.19
CA PHE A 118 -11.20 -2.79 -14.13
C PHE A 118 -11.81 -1.40 -13.92
N ASP A 119 -12.15 -1.07 -12.68
CA ASP A 119 -12.65 0.25 -12.30
C ASP A 119 -11.48 1.23 -12.13
N PHE A 120 -10.99 1.79 -13.23
CA PHE A 120 -9.97 2.84 -13.22
C PHE A 120 -10.61 4.22 -13.12
N VAL A 121 -10.26 4.95 -12.06
CA VAL A 121 -10.80 6.29 -11.80
C VAL A 121 -9.70 7.32 -11.96
N VAL A 122 -9.95 8.37 -12.74
CA VAL A 122 -9.02 9.51 -12.88
C VAL A 122 -9.58 10.70 -12.10
N GLU A 123 -8.90 11.06 -11.03
CA GLU A 123 -9.26 12.15 -10.13
C GLU A 123 -8.07 13.12 -10.03
N HIS A 124 -8.32 14.42 -10.23
CA HIS A 124 -7.31 15.48 -10.09
C HIS A 124 -5.99 15.21 -10.84
N GLY A 125 -6.03 14.56 -12.01
CA GLY A 125 -4.85 14.26 -12.83
C GLY A 125 -4.02 13.05 -12.38
N ARG A 126 -4.47 12.31 -11.36
CA ARG A 126 -3.90 11.03 -10.92
C ARG A 126 -4.85 9.89 -11.32
N GLN A 127 -4.32 8.68 -11.53
CA GLN A 127 -5.12 7.48 -11.84
C GLN A 127 -5.14 6.55 -10.64
N TYR A 128 -6.31 5.99 -10.31
CA TYR A 128 -6.56 5.10 -9.17
C TYR A 128 -7.27 3.81 -9.62
N CYS A 129 -7.25 2.79 -8.76
CA CYS A 129 -8.04 1.56 -8.91
C CYS A 129 -9.13 1.50 -7.83
N GLY A 130 -10.40 1.44 -8.25
CA GLY A 130 -11.58 1.44 -7.38
C GLY A 130 -11.55 2.57 -6.34
N ASP A 131 -11.84 2.22 -5.09
CA ASP A 131 -11.84 3.14 -3.94
C ASP A 131 -10.47 3.31 -3.24
N TYR A 132 -9.40 2.65 -3.69
CA TYR A 132 -8.11 2.71 -3.00
C TYR A 132 -7.44 4.09 -3.09
N PHE A 133 -6.78 4.50 -2.01
CA PHE A 133 -6.32 5.88 -1.85
C PHE A 133 -5.02 6.20 -2.58
N LEU A 134 -4.15 5.20 -2.81
CA LEU A 134 -2.92 5.37 -3.56
C LEU A 134 -3.18 5.34 -5.07
N PRO A 135 -2.56 6.24 -5.85
CA PRO A 135 -2.63 6.17 -7.29
C PRO A 135 -1.83 4.97 -7.84
N ILE A 136 -2.14 4.60 -9.08
CA ILE A 136 -1.51 3.50 -9.82
C ILE A 136 -0.73 4.00 -11.05
N ASP A 137 -0.57 5.32 -11.19
CA ASP A 137 0.15 5.94 -12.30
C ASP A 137 1.67 5.66 -12.26
N GLN A 138 2.33 5.88 -13.40
CA GLN A 138 3.76 5.59 -13.58
C GLN A 138 4.66 6.29 -12.55
N THR A 139 4.27 7.47 -12.07
CA THR A 139 5.01 8.21 -11.02
C THR A 139 4.99 7.43 -9.72
N GLU A 140 3.82 6.94 -9.31
CA GLU A 140 3.67 6.13 -8.09
C GLU A 140 4.31 4.74 -8.22
N GLN A 141 4.17 4.08 -9.36
CA GLN A 141 4.87 2.81 -9.63
C GLN A 141 6.40 2.97 -9.52
N THR A 142 6.95 4.06 -10.06
CA THR A 142 8.39 4.37 -9.96
C THR A 142 8.79 4.63 -8.50
N ARG A 143 7.92 5.29 -7.71
CA ARG A 143 8.14 5.51 -6.28
C ARG A 143 8.17 4.20 -5.49
N GLN A 144 7.24 3.28 -5.77
CA GLN A 144 7.20 1.93 -5.18
C GLN A 144 8.48 1.14 -5.48
N TYR A 145 9.02 1.22 -6.71
CA TYR A 145 10.30 0.60 -7.06
C TYR A 145 11.46 1.13 -6.19
N VAL A 146 11.56 2.46 -6.02
CA VAL A 146 12.58 3.07 -5.17
C VAL A 146 12.41 2.65 -3.70
N ILE A 147 11.17 2.58 -3.20
CA ILE A 147 10.86 2.08 -1.85
C ILE A 147 11.30 0.63 -1.68
N HIS A 148 11.07 -0.24 -2.67
CA HIS A 148 11.54 -1.61 -2.63
C HIS A 148 13.08 -1.69 -2.50
N GLN A 149 13.81 -0.86 -3.25
CA GLN A 149 15.28 -0.78 -3.11
C GLN A 149 15.71 -0.29 -1.72
N VAL A 150 14.97 0.63 -1.08
CA VAL A 150 15.21 1.03 0.32
C VAL A 150 15.02 -0.17 1.26
N TYR A 151 13.92 -0.92 1.14
CA TYR A 151 13.69 -2.13 1.94
C TYR A 151 14.81 -3.16 1.80
N LEU A 152 15.27 -3.44 0.57
CA LEU A 152 16.41 -4.33 0.35
C LEU A 152 17.70 -3.83 1.04
N LYS A 153 17.94 -2.51 1.13
CA LYS A 153 19.10 -2.00 1.88
C LYS A 153 18.93 -2.09 3.39
N VAL A 154 17.72 -1.84 3.91
CA VAL A 154 17.40 -1.96 5.34
C VAL A 154 17.55 -3.40 5.83
N PHE A 155 17.06 -4.38 5.05
CA PHE A 155 17.09 -5.81 5.40
C PHE A 155 18.34 -6.55 4.89
N GLY A 156 19.40 -5.85 4.47
CA GLY A 156 20.67 -6.49 4.10
C GLY A 156 20.61 -7.38 2.84
N LEU A 157 19.71 -7.05 1.92
CA LEU A 157 19.31 -7.79 0.71
C LEU A 157 18.45 -9.04 0.96
N GLU A 158 18.00 -9.27 2.20
CA GLU A 158 16.96 -10.26 2.48
C GLU A 158 15.56 -9.70 2.18
N LEU A 159 14.67 -10.57 1.73
CA LEU A 159 13.28 -10.24 1.39
C LEU A 159 12.31 -10.43 2.56
N THR A 160 12.66 -11.28 3.53
CA THR A 160 11.81 -11.64 4.67
C THR A 160 12.67 -11.83 5.91
N THR A 161 12.12 -11.58 7.09
CA THR A 161 12.79 -11.78 8.39
C THR A 161 12.50 -13.16 8.99
N VAL A 162 11.47 -13.86 8.52
CA VAL A 162 11.12 -15.20 9.03
C VAL A 162 12.03 -16.31 8.46
N PRO A 163 12.32 -17.37 9.23
CA PRO A 163 13.18 -18.47 8.77
C PRO A 163 12.44 -19.41 7.81
N LEU A 164 12.64 -19.22 6.50
CA LEU A 164 12.14 -20.11 5.45
C LEU A 164 13.18 -21.14 5.01
N GLU A 165 12.85 -22.42 5.17
CA GLU A 165 13.64 -23.56 4.67
C GLU A 165 12.90 -24.27 3.53
N ASN A 166 13.34 -24.05 2.28
CA ASN A 166 12.74 -24.63 1.06
C ASN A 166 11.20 -24.46 0.98
N PRO A 167 10.69 -23.20 1.00
CA PRO A 167 9.27 -22.94 0.85
C PRO A 167 8.76 -23.50 -0.49
N ARG A 168 7.50 -23.93 -0.50
CA ARG A 168 6.81 -24.44 -1.69
C ARG A 168 5.76 -23.46 -2.19
N TYR A 169 5.08 -22.76 -1.28
CA TYR A 169 4.00 -21.83 -1.60
C TYR A 169 4.14 -20.52 -0.83
N VAL A 170 4.29 -19.39 -1.52
CA VAL A 170 4.34 -18.05 -0.92
C VAL A 170 3.22 -17.20 -1.49
N LEU A 171 2.56 -16.41 -0.64
CA LEU A 171 1.48 -15.50 -1.01
C LEU A 171 1.85 -14.07 -0.59
N ASP A 172 1.89 -13.15 -1.54
CA ASP A 172 2.14 -11.72 -1.34
C ASP A 172 0.82 -10.96 -1.53
N ILE A 173 0.33 -10.29 -0.47
CA ILE A 173 -0.94 -9.56 -0.50
C ILE A 173 -0.68 -8.07 -0.66
N GLY A 174 -1.29 -7.47 -1.70
CA GLY A 174 -0.99 -6.09 -2.10
C GLY A 174 0.39 -5.98 -2.74
N THR A 175 0.69 -6.87 -3.69
CA THR A 175 2.03 -6.99 -4.29
C THR A 175 2.45 -5.74 -5.07
N GLY A 176 1.50 -4.84 -5.40
CA GLY A 176 1.74 -3.59 -6.12
C GLY A 176 2.36 -3.87 -7.47
N ILE A 177 3.52 -3.28 -7.75
CA ILE A 177 4.31 -3.56 -8.97
C ILE A 177 4.97 -4.96 -9.02
N GLY A 178 4.85 -5.79 -7.98
CA GLY A 178 5.26 -7.21 -7.99
C GLY A 178 6.73 -7.49 -7.61
N GLU A 179 7.55 -6.46 -7.38
CA GLU A 179 9.00 -6.59 -7.16
C GLU A 179 9.39 -7.58 -6.04
N TRP A 180 8.66 -7.59 -4.91
CA TRP A 180 8.97 -8.50 -3.79
C TRP A 180 8.69 -9.95 -4.15
N ALA A 181 7.52 -10.22 -4.75
CA ALA A 181 7.14 -11.55 -5.19
C ALA A 181 8.09 -12.07 -6.27
N ILE A 182 8.51 -11.23 -7.22
CA ILE A 182 9.53 -11.57 -8.23
C ILE A 182 10.84 -11.97 -7.56
N GLY A 183 11.34 -11.15 -6.62
CA GLY A 183 12.56 -11.47 -5.87
C GLY A 183 12.47 -12.78 -5.09
N MET A 184 11.29 -13.11 -4.54
CA MET A 184 11.07 -14.38 -3.84
C MET A 184 11.07 -15.57 -4.81
N ALA A 185 10.47 -15.42 -5.99
CA ALA A 185 10.46 -16.45 -7.03
C ALA A 185 11.87 -16.72 -7.60
N GLU A 186 12.68 -15.67 -7.76
CA GLU A 186 14.10 -15.78 -8.12
C GLU A 186 14.93 -16.45 -7.02
N LYS A 187 14.72 -16.07 -5.75
CA LYS A 187 15.45 -16.61 -4.59
C LYS A 187 15.11 -18.09 -4.33
N TYR A 188 13.88 -18.51 -4.61
CA TYR A 188 13.42 -19.88 -4.41
C TYR A 188 12.81 -20.49 -5.69
N PRO A 189 13.63 -20.96 -6.66
CA PRO A 189 13.15 -21.50 -7.95
C PRO A 189 12.32 -22.80 -7.89
N GLN A 190 12.00 -23.29 -6.69
CA GLN A 190 11.14 -24.46 -6.44
C GLN A 190 9.90 -24.09 -5.59
N CYS A 191 9.74 -22.81 -5.27
CA CYS A 191 8.55 -22.24 -4.65
C CYS A 191 7.66 -21.66 -5.74
N GLU A 192 6.37 -21.99 -5.72
CA GLU A 192 5.34 -21.26 -6.46
C GLU A 192 4.98 -20.02 -5.63
N VAL A 193 5.01 -18.84 -6.26
CA VAL A 193 4.77 -17.54 -5.62
C VAL A 193 3.54 -16.90 -6.24
N PHE A 194 2.58 -16.48 -5.40
CA PHE A 194 1.36 -15.83 -5.84
C PHE A 194 1.37 -14.38 -5.36
N GLY A 195 1.40 -13.42 -6.28
CA GLY A 195 1.21 -12.00 -5.98
C GLY A 195 -0.24 -11.61 -6.22
N THR A 196 -0.91 -11.07 -5.21
CA THR A 196 -2.31 -10.59 -5.33
C THR A 196 -2.36 -9.08 -5.19
N ASP A 197 -3.16 -8.42 -6.02
CA ASP A 197 -3.45 -6.99 -5.92
C ASP A 197 -4.83 -6.68 -6.52
N ILE A 198 -5.40 -5.52 -6.21
CA ILE A 198 -6.61 -5.02 -6.87
C ILE A 198 -6.31 -4.40 -8.24
N ALA A 199 -5.08 -3.91 -8.45
CA ALA A 199 -4.69 -3.18 -9.66
C ALA A 199 -3.82 -4.05 -10.58
N PRO A 200 -4.14 -4.18 -11.88
CA PRO A 200 -3.35 -4.96 -12.84
C PRO A 200 -2.14 -4.17 -13.37
N ILE A 201 -1.19 -3.87 -12.47
CA ILE A 201 0.02 -3.07 -12.76
C ILE A 201 1.32 -3.88 -12.73
N GLN A 202 1.23 -5.20 -12.60
CA GLN A 202 2.38 -6.10 -12.51
C GLN A 202 2.99 -6.38 -13.89
N PRO A 203 4.30 -6.64 -14.00
CA PRO A 203 4.95 -6.96 -15.26
C PRO A 203 4.47 -8.32 -15.80
N THR A 204 3.88 -8.31 -16.99
CA THR A 204 3.36 -9.51 -17.69
C THR A 204 4.42 -10.24 -18.53
N HIS A 205 5.66 -9.74 -18.54
CA HIS A 205 6.78 -10.27 -19.33
C HIS A 205 8.06 -10.22 -18.50
N GLN A 206 9.01 -11.11 -18.80
CA GLN A 206 10.35 -11.14 -18.17
C GLN A 206 10.36 -11.44 -16.66
N VAL A 207 9.31 -12.08 -16.15
CA VAL A 207 9.23 -12.61 -14.77
C VAL A 207 9.61 -14.10 -14.73
N PRO A 208 10.00 -14.66 -13.56
CA PRO A 208 10.22 -16.09 -13.38
C PRO A 208 8.99 -16.95 -13.76
N PHE A 209 9.21 -18.22 -14.11
CA PHE A 209 8.12 -19.15 -14.46
C PHE A 209 7.33 -19.68 -13.25
N ASN A 210 7.80 -19.40 -12.04
CA ASN A 210 7.23 -19.85 -10.77
C ASN A 210 6.55 -18.72 -9.99
N ILE A 211 6.12 -17.66 -10.68
CA ILE A 211 5.28 -16.60 -10.13
C ILE A 211 4.02 -16.40 -10.96
N GLU A 212 2.89 -16.25 -10.28
CA GLU A 212 1.59 -15.91 -10.86
C GLU A 212 1.04 -14.64 -10.19
N PHE A 213 0.46 -13.74 -10.99
CA PHE A 213 -0.16 -12.50 -10.51
C PHE A 213 -1.68 -12.59 -10.69
N HIS A 214 -2.40 -12.42 -9.59
CA HIS A 214 -3.85 -12.55 -9.53
C HIS A 214 -4.47 -11.19 -9.19
N ILE A 215 -5.51 -10.80 -9.93
CA ILE A 215 -6.26 -9.60 -9.57
C ILE A 215 -7.40 -9.98 -8.64
N GLU A 216 -7.18 -9.75 -7.35
CA GLU A 216 -8.02 -10.20 -6.24
C GLU A 216 -8.07 -9.12 -5.16
N ASN A 217 -9.26 -8.86 -4.62
CA ASN A 217 -9.42 -8.02 -3.44
C ASN A 217 -9.26 -8.89 -2.18
N ALA A 218 -8.26 -8.59 -1.35
CA ALA A 218 -8.01 -9.37 -0.14
C ALA A 218 -9.08 -9.21 0.96
N GLU A 219 -10.00 -8.25 0.83
CA GLU A 219 -11.19 -8.15 1.70
C GLU A 219 -12.32 -9.12 1.30
N ASP A 220 -12.20 -9.84 0.17
CA ASP A 220 -13.11 -10.92 -0.21
C ASP A 220 -12.69 -12.29 0.38
N GLU A 221 -13.49 -13.34 0.18
CA GLU A 221 -13.15 -14.69 0.64
C GLU A 221 -11.93 -15.26 -0.15
N TRP A 222 -10.87 -15.65 0.55
CA TRP A 222 -9.64 -16.14 -0.07
C TRP A 222 -9.85 -17.55 -0.62
N ILE A 223 -9.99 -17.66 -1.94
CA ILE A 223 -10.11 -18.94 -2.64
C ILE A 223 -8.73 -19.61 -2.70
N ARG A 224 -8.28 -20.15 -1.56
CA ARG A 224 -7.00 -20.86 -1.39
C ARG A 224 -7.20 -22.12 -0.54
N PRO A 225 -6.48 -23.24 -0.83
CA PRO A 225 -6.56 -24.42 0.02
C PRO A 225 -6.06 -24.13 1.43
N ALA A 226 -6.77 -24.64 2.43
CA ALA A 226 -6.32 -24.61 3.82
C ALA A 226 -5.01 -25.40 4.00
N ASP A 227 -4.19 -24.96 4.96
CA ASP A 227 -2.92 -25.60 5.33
C ASP A 227 -1.89 -25.78 4.19
N ALA A 228 -1.87 -24.90 3.19
CA ALA A 228 -1.01 -25.00 2.00
C ALA A 228 0.20 -24.06 2.01
N VAL A 229 0.03 -22.81 2.48
CA VAL A 229 1.00 -21.72 2.27
C VAL A 229 2.13 -21.74 3.31
N ASP A 230 3.38 -21.54 2.89
CA ASP A 230 4.56 -21.44 3.75
C ASP A 230 4.71 -20.05 4.39
N LEU A 231 4.47 -19.00 3.62
CA LEU A 231 4.51 -17.59 4.05
C LEU A 231 3.38 -16.80 3.38
N VAL A 232 2.59 -16.09 4.19
CA VAL A 232 1.80 -14.93 3.74
C VAL A 232 2.56 -13.65 4.12
N HIS A 233 2.88 -12.83 3.14
CA HIS A 233 3.57 -11.56 3.32
C HIS A 233 2.64 -10.40 2.97
N LEU A 234 2.70 -9.33 3.78
CA LEU A 234 2.03 -8.05 3.55
C LEU A 234 3.04 -6.92 3.81
N ARG A 235 3.10 -5.92 2.93
CA ARG A 235 3.98 -4.75 3.16
C ARG A 235 3.37 -3.48 2.61
N HIS A 236 3.37 -2.42 3.42
CA HIS A 236 2.85 -1.11 3.03
C HIS A 236 1.34 -1.15 2.70
N MET A 237 0.58 -1.76 3.61
CA MET A 237 -0.85 -2.01 3.59
C MET A 237 -1.63 -1.16 4.63
N GLU A 238 -0.96 -0.24 5.32
CA GLU A 238 -1.58 0.87 6.05
C GLU A 238 -2.69 1.54 5.22
N GLY A 239 -3.92 1.59 5.75
CA GLY A 239 -5.10 2.09 5.03
C GLY A 239 -5.65 1.22 3.89
N ALA A 240 -5.16 -0.01 3.69
CA ALA A 240 -5.67 -0.91 2.65
C ALA A 240 -6.96 -1.63 3.05
N PHE A 241 -7.14 -1.98 4.32
CA PHE A 241 -8.22 -2.84 4.80
C PHE A 241 -9.07 -2.19 5.88
N SER A 242 -10.36 -2.53 5.89
CA SER A 242 -11.35 -2.14 6.90
C SER A 242 -11.40 -3.10 8.09
N ASP A 243 -11.16 -4.40 7.88
CA ASP A 243 -11.05 -5.40 8.95
C ASP A 243 -9.77 -6.25 8.83
N TRP A 244 -8.75 -5.87 9.59
CA TRP A 244 -7.50 -6.62 9.70
C TRP A 244 -7.66 -7.97 10.43
N SER A 245 -8.70 -8.16 11.24
CA SER A 245 -8.99 -9.43 11.90
C SER A 245 -9.41 -10.48 10.87
N PHE A 246 -10.23 -10.08 9.89
CA PHE A 246 -10.58 -10.91 8.75
C PHE A 246 -9.32 -11.34 7.97
N ILE A 247 -8.47 -10.38 7.57
CA ILE A 247 -7.21 -10.66 6.85
C ILE A 247 -6.32 -11.66 7.60
N TYR A 248 -6.17 -11.50 8.92
CA TYR A 248 -5.37 -12.43 9.73
C TYR A 248 -6.00 -13.81 9.88
N ASN A 249 -7.33 -13.92 9.93
CA ASN A 249 -8.01 -15.21 9.92
C ASN A 249 -7.84 -15.93 8.57
N GLN A 250 -8.02 -15.22 7.44
CA GLN A 250 -7.83 -15.79 6.10
C GLN A 250 -6.39 -16.28 5.88
N ALA A 251 -5.40 -15.49 6.30
CA ALA A 251 -4.01 -15.91 6.32
C ALA A 251 -3.79 -17.13 7.23
N PHE A 252 -4.36 -17.14 8.43
CA PHE A 252 -4.24 -18.28 9.34
C PHE A 252 -4.84 -19.57 8.76
N GLU A 253 -5.96 -19.50 8.03
CA GLU A 253 -6.57 -20.67 7.40
C GLU A 253 -5.71 -21.25 6.26
N CYS A 254 -5.18 -20.41 5.37
CA CYS A 254 -4.40 -20.87 4.22
C CYS A 254 -2.95 -21.26 4.56
N ILE A 255 -2.33 -20.66 5.58
CA ILE A 255 -0.98 -21.01 6.06
C ILE A 255 -0.96 -22.45 6.59
N LYS A 256 0.09 -23.21 6.29
CA LYS A 256 0.31 -24.57 6.81
C LYS A 256 0.80 -24.57 8.26
N PRO A 257 0.61 -25.65 9.04
CA PRO A 257 1.18 -25.78 10.38
C PRO A 257 2.71 -25.58 10.36
N GLY A 258 3.21 -24.63 11.15
CA GLY A 258 4.63 -24.24 11.13
C GLY A 258 5.03 -23.17 10.10
N GLY A 259 4.14 -22.81 9.16
CA GLY A 259 4.31 -21.66 8.26
C GLY A 259 4.06 -20.32 8.97
N TRP A 260 4.28 -19.22 8.25
CA TRP A 260 4.38 -17.86 8.81
C TRP A 260 3.45 -16.85 8.16
N ILE A 261 3.09 -15.83 8.93
CA ILE A 261 2.67 -14.52 8.42
C ILE A 261 3.76 -13.49 8.76
N GLU A 262 4.00 -12.54 7.85
CA GLU A 262 4.89 -11.40 8.07
C GLU A 262 4.22 -10.13 7.55
N ILE A 263 4.18 -9.08 8.38
CA ILE A 263 3.68 -7.75 8.02
C ILE A 263 4.81 -6.73 8.25
N VAL A 264 5.06 -5.90 7.24
CA VAL A 264 6.10 -4.87 7.24
C VAL A 264 5.46 -3.51 6.94
N ASP A 265 5.30 -2.66 7.96
CA ASP A 265 4.59 -1.38 7.78
C ASP A 265 5.08 -0.25 8.70
N TRP A 266 4.56 0.96 8.48
CA TRP A 266 4.92 2.14 9.25
C TRP A 266 4.40 2.06 10.70
N GLU A 267 5.20 2.55 11.64
CA GLU A 267 4.75 2.79 13.00
C GLU A 267 3.96 4.11 13.10
N ASP A 268 3.64 4.55 14.32
CA ASP A 268 2.95 5.81 14.57
C ASP A 268 3.86 7.04 14.33
N PHE A 269 3.47 7.91 13.39
CA PHE A 269 4.16 9.18 13.09
C PHE A 269 4.26 10.14 14.30
N PHE A 270 3.36 9.99 15.29
CA PHE A 270 3.34 10.77 16.53
C PHE A 270 4.16 10.15 17.67
N ALA A 271 4.78 8.98 17.47
CA ALA A 271 5.65 8.35 18.45
C ALA A 271 6.87 9.24 18.82
N ASP A 272 7.29 9.16 20.09
CA ASP A 272 8.44 9.92 20.60
C ASP A 272 9.69 9.71 19.72
N LYS A 273 10.29 10.82 19.27
CA LYS A 273 11.48 10.85 18.40
C LYS A 273 11.30 10.19 17.02
N ASN A 274 10.07 10.19 16.49
CA ASN A 274 9.78 9.86 15.09
C ASN A 274 9.71 11.13 14.20
N TYR A 275 9.43 10.97 12.92
CA TYR A 275 9.35 12.01 11.88
C TYR A 275 8.75 13.36 12.34
N LEU A 276 7.56 13.38 12.97
CA LEU A 276 6.89 14.63 13.34
C LEU A 276 7.58 15.41 14.47
N SER A 277 8.44 14.77 15.27
CA SER A 277 9.20 15.44 16.35
C SER A 277 10.24 16.44 15.85
N PHE A 278 10.56 16.41 14.55
CA PHE A 278 11.51 17.33 13.90
C PHE A 278 10.87 18.63 13.41
N PHE A 279 9.55 18.76 13.55
CA PHE A 279 8.80 19.93 13.10
C PHE A 279 8.04 20.58 14.27
N PRO A 280 7.91 21.92 14.29
CA PRO A 280 7.08 22.60 15.29
C PRO A 280 5.63 22.12 15.27
N GLU A 281 4.97 22.11 16.42
CA GLU A 281 3.53 21.86 16.48
C GLU A 281 2.77 22.88 15.63
N GLY A 282 1.79 22.42 14.84
CA GLY A 282 1.05 23.25 13.88
C GLY A 282 1.79 23.55 12.57
N SER A 283 2.97 22.97 12.33
CA SER A 283 3.64 23.03 11.02
C SER A 283 2.86 22.28 9.93
N ALA A 284 3.25 22.46 8.66
CA ALA A 284 2.59 21.77 7.55
C ALA A 284 2.60 20.23 7.69
N PRO A 285 3.70 19.57 8.11
CA PRO A 285 3.70 18.13 8.38
C PRO A 285 2.70 17.69 9.47
N HIS A 286 2.57 18.45 10.56
CA HIS A 286 1.60 18.16 11.62
C HIS A 286 0.16 18.29 11.12
N VAL A 287 -0.14 19.38 10.40
CA VAL A 287 -1.47 19.63 9.82
C VAL A 287 -1.85 18.54 8.83
N LEU A 288 -0.95 18.21 7.89
CA LEU A 288 -1.19 17.18 6.90
C LEU A 288 -1.43 15.83 7.57
N THR A 289 -0.56 15.39 8.50
CA THR A 289 -0.70 14.07 9.13
C THR A 289 -2.00 13.96 9.93
N ARG A 290 -2.40 15.00 10.69
CA ARG A 290 -3.69 14.99 11.40
C ARG A 290 -4.87 14.87 10.43
N ALA A 291 -4.88 15.65 9.34
CA ALA A 291 -5.94 15.59 8.33
C ALA A 291 -5.98 14.23 7.60
N LEU A 292 -4.84 13.57 7.37
CA LEU A 292 -4.79 12.23 6.79
C LEU A 292 -5.39 11.16 7.70
N LEU A 293 -5.12 11.22 9.01
CA LEU A 293 -5.73 10.30 9.97
C LEU A 293 -7.26 10.50 10.02
N GLU A 294 -7.73 11.75 10.06
CA GLU A 294 -9.15 12.09 10.04
C GLU A 294 -9.84 11.57 8.77
N ALA A 295 -9.25 11.82 7.61
CA ALA A 295 -9.77 11.36 6.32
C ALA A 295 -9.79 9.81 6.20
N ALA A 296 -8.80 9.13 6.78
CA ALA A 296 -8.72 7.66 6.78
C ALA A 296 -9.75 6.99 7.69
N GLU A 297 -10.05 7.59 8.86
CA GLU A 297 -11.16 7.16 9.71
C GLU A 297 -12.51 7.33 9.00
N LEU A 298 -12.73 8.46 8.32
CA LEU A 298 -13.93 8.70 7.52
C LEU A 298 -14.04 7.75 6.32
N ALA A 299 -12.91 7.30 5.75
CA ALA A 299 -12.86 6.28 4.71
C ALA A 299 -13.13 4.85 5.23
N GLY A 300 -13.20 4.65 6.56
CA GLY A 300 -13.36 3.33 7.18
C GLY A 300 -12.15 2.40 7.00
N LYS A 301 -10.99 2.95 6.62
CA LYS A 301 -9.73 2.22 6.42
C LYS A 301 -8.60 2.97 7.13
N PRO A 302 -8.48 2.81 8.46
CA PRO A 302 -7.64 3.71 9.24
C PRO A 302 -6.16 3.59 8.91
N ARG A 303 -5.46 4.73 8.96
CA ARG A 303 -4.08 4.89 8.53
C ARG A 303 -3.12 5.07 9.71
N ASP A 304 -3.11 4.05 10.57
CA ASP A 304 -2.19 3.98 11.71
C ASP A 304 -1.71 2.55 11.97
N SER A 305 -0.90 2.41 13.02
CA SER A 305 -0.24 1.17 13.42
C SER A 305 -1.11 0.19 14.24
N ARG A 306 -2.43 0.44 14.43
CA ARG A 306 -3.33 -0.49 15.16
C ARG A 306 -3.34 -1.89 14.55
N HIS A 307 -3.17 -1.99 13.24
CA HIS A 307 -3.13 -3.26 12.53
C HIS A 307 -1.92 -4.12 12.93
N LEU A 308 -0.79 -3.50 13.25
CA LEU A 308 0.43 -4.16 13.76
C LEU A 308 0.24 -4.59 15.22
N SER A 309 -0.74 -5.44 15.49
CA SER A 309 -1.15 -5.86 16.83
C SER A 309 -0.84 -7.32 17.07
N ARG A 310 0.00 -7.55 18.09
CA ARG A 310 0.28 -8.87 18.66
C ARG A 310 -0.99 -9.58 19.12
N ASP A 311 -1.95 -8.84 19.65
CA ASP A 311 -3.19 -9.40 20.17
C ASP A 311 -4.13 -9.82 19.04
N LEU A 312 -4.14 -9.12 17.88
CA LEU A 312 -4.89 -9.56 16.71
C LEU A 312 -4.31 -10.85 16.11
N LEU A 313 -2.99 -10.95 15.97
CA LEU A 313 -2.33 -12.19 15.53
C LEU A 313 -2.57 -13.34 16.52
N ALA A 314 -2.48 -13.08 17.83
CA ALA A 314 -2.76 -14.10 18.84
C ALA A 314 -4.23 -14.54 18.85
N ALA A 315 -5.18 -13.63 18.57
CA ALA A 315 -6.60 -13.94 18.46
C ALA A 315 -6.93 -14.80 17.23
N ALA A 316 -6.25 -14.57 16.10
CA ALA A 316 -6.32 -15.45 14.92
C ALA A 316 -5.67 -16.83 15.15
N GLY A 317 -4.84 -16.97 16.18
CA GLY A 317 -4.25 -18.23 16.63
C GLY A 317 -2.75 -18.39 16.35
N PHE A 318 -2.06 -17.35 15.86
CA PHE A 318 -0.62 -17.37 15.64
C PHE A 318 0.15 -17.46 16.98
N VAL A 319 1.30 -18.14 16.94
CA VAL A 319 2.25 -18.31 18.04
C VAL A 319 3.64 -17.82 17.64
N ASP A 320 4.58 -17.82 18.58
CA ASP A 320 5.97 -17.34 18.38
C ASP A 320 6.04 -15.92 17.79
N ILE A 321 5.06 -15.08 18.13
CA ILE A 321 4.90 -13.73 17.56
C ILE A 321 6.10 -12.86 17.94
N GLN A 322 6.78 -12.35 16.92
CA GLN A 322 7.97 -11.52 17.01
C GLN A 322 7.70 -10.13 16.45
N GLU A 323 8.36 -9.14 17.02
CA GLU A 323 8.26 -7.74 16.63
C GLU A 323 9.66 -7.13 16.60
N SER A 324 9.95 -6.34 15.56
CA SER A 324 11.17 -5.54 15.45
C SER A 324 10.85 -4.17 14.87
N VAL A 325 11.59 -3.15 15.33
CA VAL A 325 11.45 -1.76 14.86
C VAL A 325 12.79 -1.32 14.29
N TYR A 326 12.74 -0.70 13.12
CA TYR A 326 13.88 -0.21 12.35
C TYR A 326 13.75 1.30 12.18
N ASP A 327 14.81 2.03 12.54
CA ASP A 327 14.90 3.48 12.35
C ASP A 327 15.44 3.76 10.93
N LEU A 328 14.56 4.16 10.01
CA LEU A 328 14.92 4.47 8.62
C LEU A 328 15.35 5.94 8.51
N GLY A 329 16.66 6.16 8.54
CA GLY A 329 17.28 7.48 8.43
C GLY A 329 16.94 8.21 7.12
N ILE A 330 16.43 9.42 7.25
CA ILE A 330 16.03 10.30 6.15
C ILE A 330 17.20 11.21 5.76
N GLY A 331 17.55 11.18 4.48
CA GLY A 331 18.66 11.95 3.91
C GLY A 331 20.05 11.33 4.18
N SER A 332 21.08 12.10 3.87
CA SER A 332 22.44 11.59 3.65
C SER A 332 23.25 11.25 4.92
N ARG A 333 22.84 11.76 6.10
CA ARG A 333 23.65 11.74 7.33
C ARG A 333 23.83 10.35 7.93
N GLU A 334 22.76 9.55 7.96
CA GLU A 334 22.71 8.38 8.86
C GLU A 334 22.90 7.06 8.12
N ASN A 335 22.44 6.96 6.87
CA ASN A 335 22.64 5.80 6.00
C ASN A 335 22.78 6.23 4.54
N SER A 336 23.97 6.70 4.14
CA SER A 336 24.20 7.32 2.83
C SER A 336 23.89 6.44 1.60
N SER A 337 23.76 5.12 1.78
CA SER A 337 23.43 4.16 0.72
C SER A 337 21.94 4.10 0.37
N TYR A 338 21.04 4.44 1.31
CA TYR A 338 19.59 4.40 1.07
C TYR A 338 18.85 5.69 1.48
N GLY A 339 19.37 6.48 2.43
CA GLY A 339 18.65 7.63 3.00
C GLY A 339 18.29 8.73 2.00
N THR A 340 19.07 8.88 0.92
CA THR A 340 18.74 9.79 -0.21
C THR A 340 17.56 9.26 -1.02
N PHE A 341 17.51 7.95 -1.31
CA PHE A 341 16.37 7.32 -1.97
C PHE A 341 15.13 7.37 -1.08
N TRP A 342 15.30 7.19 0.23
CA TRP A 342 14.21 7.27 1.19
C TRP A 342 13.63 8.69 1.29
N LEU A 343 14.48 9.72 1.37
CA LEU A 343 14.04 11.12 1.29
C LEU A 343 13.27 11.41 0.00
N PHE A 344 13.75 10.90 -1.14
CA PHE A 344 13.05 11.03 -2.42
C PHE A 344 11.66 10.36 -2.38
N SER A 345 11.55 9.13 -1.87
CA SER A 345 10.28 8.40 -1.76
C SER A 345 9.27 9.03 -0.79
N ILE A 346 9.73 9.70 0.26
CA ILE A 346 8.86 10.52 1.13
C ILE A 346 8.38 11.75 0.37
N VAL A 347 9.31 12.59 -0.12
CA VAL A 347 9.00 13.89 -0.76
C VAL A 347 8.10 13.73 -1.99
N THR A 348 8.34 12.72 -2.83
CA THR A 348 7.50 12.44 -4.01
C THR A 348 6.18 11.73 -3.66
N GLY A 349 6.09 11.14 -2.47
CA GLY A 349 4.90 10.42 -2.00
C GLY A 349 3.86 11.29 -1.30
N VAL A 350 4.21 12.52 -0.89
CA VAL A 350 3.31 13.39 -0.09
C VAL A 350 1.98 13.63 -0.80
N GLU A 351 2.00 14.08 -2.06
CA GLU A 351 0.76 14.25 -2.85
C GLU A 351 0.03 12.92 -3.06
N ALA A 352 0.76 11.86 -3.46
CA ALA A 352 0.18 10.56 -3.79
C ALA A 352 -0.57 9.92 -2.61
N THR A 353 -0.04 10.08 -1.39
CA THR A 353 -0.66 9.58 -0.15
C THR A 353 -1.76 10.48 0.41
N SER A 354 -1.96 11.68 -0.15
CA SER A 354 -2.82 12.71 0.45
C SER A 354 -3.98 13.18 -0.43
N LEU A 355 -3.73 13.39 -1.72
CA LEU A 355 -4.63 14.14 -2.61
C LEU A 355 -6.05 13.57 -2.57
N ARG A 356 -6.20 12.27 -2.85
CA ARG A 356 -7.51 11.61 -2.89
C ARG A 356 -8.21 11.58 -1.54
N LEU A 357 -7.49 11.38 -0.44
CA LEU A 357 -8.09 11.32 0.90
C LEU A 357 -8.70 12.67 1.30
N LEU A 358 -7.93 13.75 1.15
CA LEU A 358 -8.33 15.07 1.61
C LEU A 358 -9.42 15.68 0.70
N THR A 359 -9.37 15.48 -0.62
CA THR A 359 -10.43 15.97 -1.52
C THR A 359 -11.72 15.14 -1.39
N LYS A 360 -11.64 13.80 -1.30
CA LYS A 360 -12.81 12.91 -1.27
C LYS A 360 -13.53 12.89 0.08
N TYR A 361 -12.80 12.86 1.20
CA TYR A 361 -13.38 12.67 2.54
C TYR A 361 -13.45 13.93 3.40
N LEU A 362 -12.57 14.92 3.20
CA LEU A 362 -12.65 16.22 3.88
C LEU A 362 -13.19 17.36 2.98
N GLY A 363 -13.38 17.11 1.69
CA GLY A 363 -13.89 18.10 0.74
C GLY A 363 -12.93 19.27 0.47
N TRP A 364 -11.62 19.10 0.72
CA TRP A 364 -10.64 20.16 0.50
C TRP A 364 -10.44 20.42 -0.99
N ASP A 365 -10.07 21.66 -1.33
CA ASP A 365 -9.67 22.00 -2.69
C ASP A 365 -8.35 21.29 -3.08
N ALA A 366 -8.28 20.82 -4.31
CA ALA A 366 -7.15 20.03 -4.79
C ALA A 366 -5.85 20.83 -4.91
N ASP A 367 -5.91 22.12 -5.23
CA ASP A 367 -4.73 22.97 -5.35
C ASP A 367 -4.23 23.42 -3.97
N GLU A 368 -5.13 23.64 -3.01
CA GLU A 368 -4.74 23.83 -1.59
C GLU A 368 -4.08 22.58 -1.00
N VAL A 369 -4.59 21.38 -1.30
CA VAL A 369 -3.92 20.13 -0.91
C VAL A 369 -2.52 20.04 -1.53
N ARG A 370 -2.35 20.39 -2.80
CA ARG A 370 -1.02 20.40 -3.45
C ARG A 370 -0.06 21.39 -2.81
N LYS A 371 -0.48 22.64 -2.57
CA LYS A 371 0.33 23.66 -1.87
C LYS A 371 0.80 23.15 -0.50
N LEU A 372 -0.08 22.50 0.26
CA LEU A 372 0.28 21.89 1.54
C LEU A 372 1.30 20.76 1.35
N CYS A 373 1.10 19.87 0.37
CA CYS A 373 2.03 18.78 0.07
C CYS A 373 3.42 19.30 -0.34
N GLU A 374 3.48 20.34 -1.18
CA GLU A 374 4.73 21.01 -1.57
C GLU A 374 5.45 21.64 -0.36
N LYS A 375 4.71 22.28 0.54
CA LYS A 375 5.26 22.85 1.78
C LYS A 375 5.83 21.75 2.70
N VAL A 376 5.11 20.65 2.89
CA VAL A 376 5.58 19.46 3.62
C VAL A 376 6.86 18.89 3.00
N ALA A 377 6.90 18.76 1.68
CA ALA A 377 8.09 18.30 0.96
C ALA A 377 9.31 19.23 1.16
N GLN A 378 9.10 20.55 1.10
CA GLN A 378 10.14 21.54 1.32
C GLN A 378 10.67 21.52 2.77
N GLU A 379 9.79 21.51 3.77
CA GLU A 379 10.16 21.41 5.18
C GLU A 379 10.92 20.11 5.48
N THR A 380 10.45 18.97 4.95
CA THR A 380 11.12 17.65 5.07
C THR A 380 12.53 17.68 4.52
N LYS A 381 12.71 18.23 3.32
CA LYS A 381 14.02 18.37 2.69
C LYS A 381 14.94 19.28 3.51
N ALA A 382 14.43 20.40 4.02
CA ALA A 382 15.23 21.33 4.83
C ALA A 382 15.78 20.67 6.11
N VAL A 383 15.01 19.82 6.78
CA VAL A 383 15.48 19.02 7.93
C VAL A 383 16.51 17.98 7.49
N ALA A 384 16.25 17.26 6.39
CA ALA A 384 17.14 16.22 5.89
C ALA A 384 18.51 16.75 5.40
N ASP A 385 18.54 17.94 4.81
CA ASP A 385 19.74 18.64 4.34
C ASP A 385 20.51 19.36 5.48
N ASN A 386 19.88 19.57 6.66
CA ASN A 386 20.53 20.20 7.81
C ASN A 386 21.63 19.31 8.40
N SER A 387 22.87 19.55 7.97
CA SER A 387 24.07 18.83 8.46
C SER A 387 24.36 19.07 9.95
N ALA A 388 23.86 20.18 10.53
CA ALA A 388 24.06 20.57 11.92
C ALA A 388 22.99 20.02 12.88
N ARG A 389 22.04 19.18 12.42
CA ARG A 389 21.12 18.46 13.32
C ARG A 389 21.89 17.67 14.38
N VAL A 390 21.29 17.43 15.54
CA VAL A 390 21.95 16.63 16.60
C VAL A 390 21.33 15.23 16.62
N ASP A 391 20.00 15.17 16.62
CA ASP A 391 19.19 13.95 16.64
C ASP A 391 18.97 13.31 15.26
N ALA A 392 18.53 12.06 15.29
CA ALA A 392 18.31 11.17 14.15
C ALA A 392 16.97 11.42 13.46
N PHE A 393 16.97 11.97 12.25
CA PHE A 393 15.75 12.22 11.50
C PHE A 393 15.32 10.95 10.77
N VAL A 394 14.33 10.25 11.33
CA VAL A 394 13.96 8.89 10.93
C VAL A 394 12.45 8.75 10.69
N VAL A 395 12.07 7.75 9.89
CA VAL A 395 10.74 7.12 9.99
C VAL A 395 10.92 5.77 10.67
N LYS A 396 10.04 5.42 11.60
CA LYS A 396 10.01 4.08 12.21
C LYS A 396 9.23 3.10 11.33
N LEU A 397 9.91 2.03 10.93
CA LEU A 397 9.32 0.86 10.27
C LEU A 397 9.20 -0.26 11.31
N ARG A 398 8.05 -0.92 11.37
CA ARG A 398 7.82 -2.06 12.27
C ARG A 398 7.52 -3.31 11.47
N VAL A 399 8.21 -4.38 11.81
CA VAL A 399 7.97 -5.73 11.30
C VAL A 399 7.32 -6.53 12.41
N ILE A 400 6.21 -7.19 12.10
CA ILE A 400 5.57 -8.15 12.99
C ILE A 400 5.35 -9.46 12.23
N SER A 401 5.73 -10.57 12.85
CA SER A 401 5.57 -11.90 12.26
C SER A 401 5.02 -12.89 13.28
N GLY A 402 4.29 -13.90 12.80
CA GLY A 402 3.69 -14.93 13.62
C GLY A 402 3.70 -16.27 12.91
N ARG A 403 3.85 -17.36 13.67
CA ARG A 403 3.89 -18.73 13.13
C ARG A 403 2.57 -19.44 13.40
N LYS A 404 2.01 -20.14 12.42
CA LYS A 404 0.87 -21.04 12.68
C LYS A 404 1.34 -22.19 13.58
N PRO A 405 0.61 -22.57 14.64
CA PRO A 405 0.95 -23.72 15.48
C PRO A 405 1.23 -24.98 14.67
N LEU A 406 2.13 -25.83 15.17
CA LEU A 406 2.44 -27.09 14.51
C LEU A 406 1.31 -28.09 14.79
N ALA A 407 1.03 -28.98 13.84
CA ALA A 407 0.08 -30.05 14.07
C ALA A 407 0.60 -30.98 15.18
N PRO A 408 -0.27 -31.56 16.03
CA PRO A 408 0.14 -32.52 17.05
C PRO A 408 0.97 -33.67 16.45
N GLY A 409 2.24 -33.78 16.84
CA GLY A 409 3.20 -34.75 16.29
C GLY A 409 4.27 -34.14 15.37
N GLN A 410 4.13 -32.89 14.93
CA GLN A 410 5.12 -32.15 14.14
C GLN A 410 5.92 -31.16 15.00
N TRP A 411 6.51 -31.60 16.12
CA TRP A 411 7.48 -30.74 16.81
C TRP A 411 8.81 -30.75 16.05
N PRO A 412 9.41 -29.59 15.69
CA PRO A 412 10.74 -29.56 15.12
C PRO A 412 11.73 -30.06 16.17
N ASP A 413 12.77 -30.79 15.73
CA ASP A 413 13.87 -31.29 16.58
C ASP A 413 14.70 -30.15 17.25
N ARG A 414 14.33 -28.89 17.00
CA ARG A 414 14.95 -27.67 17.52
C ARG A 414 13.93 -26.81 18.28
N ALA A 415 13.41 -27.34 19.38
CA ALA A 415 12.84 -26.47 20.41
C ALA A 415 13.98 -25.63 21.00
N LEU A 416 13.95 -24.31 20.76
CA LEU A 416 14.75 -23.36 21.54
C LEU A 416 14.32 -23.47 23.01
N ASN A 417 15.28 -23.42 23.93
CA ASN A 417 14.97 -23.38 25.35
C ASN A 417 14.41 -22.01 25.75
N GLU A 418 13.87 -21.91 26.97
CA GLU A 418 13.23 -20.70 27.52
C GLU A 418 14.14 -19.45 27.57
N ASN A 419 15.44 -19.59 27.27
CA ASN A 419 16.45 -18.53 27.25
C ASN A 419 17.00 -18.20 25.84
N GLY A 420 16.53 -18.88 24.78
CA GLY A 420 16.92 -18.58 23.38
C GLY A 420 18.29 -19.09 22.92
N ASP A 421 18.99 -19.90 23.73
CA ASP A 421 20.33 -20.38 23.38
C ASP A 421 20.31 -21.59 22.43
N LYS A 422 21.19 -21.57 21.41
CA LYS A 422 21.43 -22.70 20.51
C LYS A 422 22.14 -23.83 21.25
N LYS A 423 21.51 -25.00 21.31
CA LYS A 423 22.11 -26.21 21.86
C LYS A 423 22.89 -26.96 20.78
N ASP A 424 24.20 -26.68 20.68
CA ASP A 424 25.09 -27.47 19.83
C ASP A 424 25.24 -28.88 20.41
N HIS A 425 24.68 -29.86 19.69
CA HIS A 425 24.98 -31.28 19.90
C HIS A 425 26.12 -31.71 18.98
N SER A 426 27.36 -31.47 19.43
CA SER A 426 28.52 -32.20 18.92
C SER A 426 28.35 -33.70 19.23
N GLY A 427 28.58 -34.55 18.22
CA GLY A 427 28.21 -35.96 18.27
C GLY A 427 29.17 -36.89 19.03
N ASP A 428 28.84 -38.18 18.96
CA ASP A 428 29.65 -39.34 19.34
C ASP A 428 30.10 -39.48 20.80
N GLU A 429 29.21 -40.00 21.66
CA GLU A 429 29.64 -40.86 22.78
C GLU A 429 29.79 -42.33 22.30
N SER A 430 30.89 -42.60 21.59
CA SER A 430 31.42 -43.96 21.48
C SER A 430 32.52 -44.20 22.51
N THR A 431 32.16 -44.93 23.57
CA THR A 431 33.00 -45.65 24.54
C THR A 431 34.51 -45.70 24.26
N ILE A 432 35.36 -45.27 25.22
CA ILE A 432 36.50 -46.03 25.81
C ILE A 432 37.33 -45.17 26.78
N GLY A 433 37.59 -45.70 27.99
CA GLY A 433 38.97 -45.74 28.51
C GLY A 433 39.52 -44.60 29.39
N ALA A 434 39.08 -44.56 30.64
CA ALA A 434 39.91 -44.37 31.84
C ALA A 434 40.96 -43.23 31.92
N ARG A 435 40.74 -42.29 32.86
CA ARG A 435 41.78 -41.92 33.85
C ARG A 435 41.26 -41.27 35.14
N THR A 436 41.39 -42.03 36.22
CA THR A 436 41.74 -41.63 37.60
C THR A 436 41.42 -40.21 38.08
N ILE A 437 40.40 -40.10 38.93
CA ILE A 437 40.25 -38.99 39.89
C ILE A 437 41.38 -39.07 40.92
N ARG A 438 42.06 -37.95 41.18
CA ARG A 438 42.74 -37.69 42.46
C ARG A 438 42.06 -36.51 43.13
N SER A 439 41.62 -36.72 44.37
CA SER A 439 41.19 -35.67 45.27
C SER A 439 42.40 -34.88 45.79
N GLU A 440 42.29 -33.56 45.85
CA GLU A 440 43.10 -32.73 46.74
C GLU A 440 42.23 -32.28 47.91
N GLU A 441 42.70 -32.58 49.13
CA GLU A 441 42.20 -31.95 50.35
C GLU A 441 43.02 -30.67 50.61
N THR A 442 42.31 -29.57 50.86
CA THR A 442 42.73 -28.43 51.73
C THR A 442 44.13 -27.84 51.58
N ALA A 443 44.20 -26.61 51.06
CA ALA A 443 44.49 -25.41 51.88
C ALA A 443 44.21 -24.11 51.10
#